data_AF-A0A970YWH5-F1
#
_entry.id   AF-A0A970YWH5-F1
#
_cell.length_a   1.000
_cell.length_b   1.000
_cell.length_c   1.000
_cell.angle_alpha   90.00
_cell.angle_beta   90.00
_cell.angle_gamma   90.00
#
_symmetry.space_group_name_H-M   'P 1'
#
loop_
_entity.id
_entity.type
_entity.pdbx_description
1 polymer ?
#
loop_
_entity_poly.entity_id
_entity_poly.type
_entity_poly.pdbx_seq_one_letter_code
_entity_poly.pdbx_strand_id
1 'polypeptide(L)'
;MYPSEDLKNWGTQIKNLWDNTSKTNHHEHYGDYGWCECEAQAAILKAPTLKQKKLLASGLFWSVWIDQVIYTVTKKQNENLFLNENLYEQFREKYPFPKVYSHSSAGHTIPYVILGNDCDYTPDLPMLIEFKNEYWGEIENYFLDLGEWNLVYYAKLEFKNDLTERGFPEKYHILWDE
;
A
#
# COMPACT_ATOMS: atom_id res chain seq x y z
N MET A 1 0.30 9.78 18.91
CA MET A 1 1.37 8.76 18.90
C MET A 1 1.11 7.86 17.71
N TYR A 2 2.02 7.84 16.74
CA TYR A 2 1.89 6.99 15.56
C TYR A 2 2.48 5.58 15.82
N PRO A 3 2.12 4.54 15.06
CA PRO A 3 0.86 4.48 14.30
C PRO A 3 -0.36 4.48 15.25
N SER A 4 -1.54 4.87 14.76
CA SER A 4 -2.79 4.71 15.51
C SER A 4 -3.08 3.24 15.81
N GLU A 5 -3.99 3.00 16.76
CA GLU A 5 -4.40 1.64 17.11
C GLU A 5 -5.10 0.94 15.93
N ASP A 6 -5.81 1.69 15.09
CA ASP A 6 -6.50 1.17 13.92
C ASP A 6 -5.49 0.65 12.87
N LEU A 7 -4.44 1.42 12.56
CA LEU A 7 -3.39 0.97 11.65
C LEU A 7 -2.58 -0.20 12.21
N LYS A 8 -2.33 -0.27 13.53
CA LYS A 8 -1.69 -1.44 14.15
C LYS A 8 -2.55 -2.69 14.05
N ASN A 9 -3.84 -2.56 14.35
CA ASN A 9 -4.80 -3.65 14.26
C ASN A 9 -4.89 -4.18 12.83
N TRP A 10 -4.90 -3.28 11.85
CA TRP A 10 -4.88 -3.65 10.45
C TRP A 10 -3.57 -4.36 10.06
N GLY A 11 -2.41 -3.83 10.45
CA GLY A 11 -1.12 -4.48 10.17
C GLY A 11 -1.08 -5.90 10.75
N THR A 12 -1.69 -6.08 11.92
CA THR A 12 -1.87 -7.39 12.56
C THR A 12 -2.82 -8.28 11.74
N GLN A 13 -3.94 -7.76 11.23
CA GLN A 13 -4.86 -8.53 10.38
C GLN A 13 -4.20 -9.02 9.09
N ILE A 14 -3.38 -8.20 8.44
CA ILE A 14 -2.63 -8.61 7.26
C ILE A 14 -1.51 -9.59 7.58
N LYS A 15 -0.78 -9.39 8.68
CA LYS A 15 0.21 -10.37 9.14
C LYS A 15 -0.46 -11.72 9.45
N ASN A 16 -1.61 -11.70 10.10
CA ASN A 16 -2.39 -12.92 10.34
C ASN A 16 -2.88 -13.54 9.02
N LEU A 17 -3.27 -12.72 8.04
CA LEU A 17 -3.58 -13.19 6.69
C LEU A 17 -2.35 -13.86 6.05
N TRP A 18 -1.17 -13.27 6.20
CA TRP A 18 0.12 -13.80 5.75
C TRP A 18 0.43 -15.14 6.35
N ASP A 19 0.47 -15.23 7.67
CA ASP A 19 0.87 -16.44 8.39
C ASP A 19 -0.08 -17.62 8.12
N ASN A 20 -1.34 -17.33 7.76
CA ASN A 20 -2.33 -18.34 7.39
C ASN A 20 -2.30 -18.75 5.91
N THR A 21 -1.66 -17.96 5.03
CA THR A 21 -1.61 -18.21 3.58
C THR A 21 -0.25 -18.77 3.15
N SER A 22 0.84 -18.30 3.77
CA SER A 22 2.23 -18.67 3.48
C SER A 22 2.52 -20.16 3.69
N LYS A 23 1.77 -20.86 4.56
CA LYS A 23 1.94 -22.31 4.77
C LYS A 23 1.59 -23.19 3.56
N THR A 24 1.04 -22.64 2.48
CA THR A 24 0.50 -23.45 1.37
C THR A 24 1.12 -23.23 0.00
N ASN A 25 1.66 -22.06 -0.32
CA ASN A 25 2.20 -21.76 -1.66
C ASN A 25 3.32 -20.72 -1.53
N HIS A 26 4.56 -21.12 -1.25
CA HIS A 26 5.69 -20.20 -1.32
C HIS A 26 6.27 -20.21 -2.73
N HIS A 27 6.19 -19.09 -3.44
CA HIS A 27 7.22 -18.78 -4.41
C HIS A 27 8.47 -18.32 -3.65
N GLU A 28 9.48 -19.20 -3.54
CA GLU A 28 10.75 -18.99 -2.83
C GLU A 28 11.60 -17.80 -3.36
N HIS A 29 11.09 -16.99 -4.29
CA HIS A 29 11.87 -16.04 -5.06
C HIS A 29 12.02 -14.64 -4.45
N TYR A 30 11.26 -14.27 -3.41
CA TYR A 30 11.16 -12.85 -3.01
C TYR A 30 11.78 -12.46 -1.66
N GLY A 31 12.43 -13.38 -0.94
CA GLY A 31 13.09 -13.05 0.34
C GLY A 31 12.12 -12.54 1.41
N ASP A 32 12.66 -12.21 2.60
CA ASP A 32 11.88 -11.86 3.78
C ASP A 32 10.83 -10.77 3.47
N TYR A 33 9.54 -11.14 3.58
CA TYR A 33 8.35 -10.27 3.53
C TYR A 33 7.75 -9.83 2.17
N GLY A 34 7.89 -10.62 1.10
CA GLY A 34 7.24 -10.36 -0.20
C GLY A 34 6.13 -11.32 -0.63
N TRP A 35 4.91 -10.82 -0.89
CA TRP A 35 3.84 -11.60 -1.56
C TRP A 35 3.93 -11.46 -3.08
N CYS A 36 3.70 -12.54 -3.81
CA CYS A 36 3.22 -12.42 -5.18
C CYS A 36 1.78 -11.85 -5.16
N GLU A 37 1.41 -11.01 -6.12
CA GLU A 37 0.05 -10.45 -6.23
C GLU A 37 -1.04 -11.52 -6.26
N CYS A 38 -0.78 -12.69 -6.87
CA CYS A 38 -1.69 -13.84 -6.86
C CYS A 38 -1.86 -14.43 -5.46
N GLU A 39 -0.79 -14.47 -4.65
CA GLU A 39 -0.85 -14.93 -3.26
C GLU A 39 -1.67 -13.97 -2.41
N ALA A 40 -1.48 -12.66 -2.60
CA ALA A 40 -2.26 -11.62 -1.92
C ALA A 40 -3.77 -11.73 -2.24
N GLN A 41 -4.12 -11.87 -3.53
CA GLN A 41 -5.51 -12.07 -3.96
C GLN A 41 -6.11 -13.37 -3.41
N ALA A 42 -5.34 -14.48 -3.43
CA ALA A 42 -5.78 -15.75 -2.86
C ALA A 42 -5.98 -15.66 -1.33
N ALA A 43 -5.13 -14.90 -0.65
CA ALA A 43 -5.24 -14.65 0.78
C ALA A 43 -6.53 -13.89 1.10
N ILE A 44 -6.83 -12.82 0.35
CA ILE A 44 -8.09 -12.06 0.47
C ILE A 44 -9.28 -13.00 0.29
N LEU A 45 -9.28 -13.86 -0.73
CA LEU A 45 -10.38 -14.79 -1.01
C LEU A 45 -10.66 -15.79 0.12
N LYS A 46 -9.67 -16.12 0.95
CA LYS A 46 -9.81 -17.01 2.12
C LYS A 46 -10.49 -16.34 3.32
N ALA A 47 -10.63 -15.01 3.34
CA ALA A 47 -11.30 -14.34 4.46
C ALA A 47 -12.80 -14.74 4.52
N PRO A 48 -13.37 -14.93 5.72
CA PRO A 48 -14.63 -15.67 5.86
C PRO A 48 -15.87 -14.88 5.44
N THR A 49 -15.81 -13.55 5.38
CA THR A 49 -16.94 -12.71 5.00
C THR A 49 -16.60 -11.74 3.89
N LEU A 50 -17.55 -11.43 3.01
CA LEU A 50 -17.36 -10.44 1.94
C LEU A 50 -16.87 -9.09 2.47
N LYS A 51 -17.41 -8.66 3.61
CA LYS A 51 -16.98 -7.43 4.30
C LYS A 51 -15.48 -7.48 4.63
N GLN A 52 -15.00 -8.57 5.24
CA GLN A 52 -13.57 -8.71 5.54
C GLN A 52 -12.71 -8.79 4.29
N LYS A 53 -13.18 -9.46 3.22
CA LYS A 53 -12.45 -9.49 1.95
C LYS A 53 -12.24 -8.07 1.40
N LYS A 54 -13.30 -7.25 1.38
CA LYS A 54 -13.24 -5.85 0.96
C LYS A 54 -12.31 -5.00 1.84
N LEU A 55 -12.39 -5.15 3.16
CA LEU A 55 -11.51 -4.44 4.09
C LEU A 55 -10.03 -4.80 3.87
N LEU A 56 -9.72 -6.10 3.71
CA LEU A 56 -8.36 -6.56 3.44
C LEU A 56 -7.85 -6.07 2.09
N ALA A 57 -8.68 -6.12 1.04
CA ALA A 57 -8.34 -5.62 -0.28
C ALA A 57 -8.05 -4.11 -0.27
N SER A 58 -8.92 -3.32 0.36
CA SER A 58 -8.77 -1.86 0.48
C SER A 58 -7.48 -1.49 1.22
N GLY A 59 -7.25 -2.12 2.39
CA GLY A 59 -6.05 -1.84 3.16
C GLY A 59 -4.77 -2.28 2.45
N LEU A 60 -4.75 -3.48 1.84
CA LEU A 60 -3.60 -3.94 1.06
C LEU A 60 -3.28 -3.00 -0.10
N PHE A 61 -4.30 -2.59 -0.85
CA PHE A 61 -4.17 -1.59 -1.89
C PHE A 61 -3.48 -0.32 -1.40
N TRP A 62 -3.99 0.29 -0.32
CA TRP A 62 -3.43 1.55 0.19
C TRP A 62 -2.03 1.38 0.77
N SER A 63 -1.80 0.36 1.56
CA SER A 63 -0.49 0.12 2.17
C SER A 63 0.61 -0.12 1.16
N VAL A 64 0.33 -0.90 0.12
CA VAL A 64 1.28 -1.16 -0.97
C VAL A 64 1.52 0.11 -1.77
N TRP A 65 0.47 0.87 -2.07
CA TRP A 65 0.63 2.10 -2.84
C TRP A 65 1.41 3.16 -2.08
N ILE A 66 1.07 3.40 -0.82
CA ILE A 66 1.76 4.37 0.04
C ILE A 66 3.23 3.99 0.20
N ASP A 67 3.53 2.74 0.52
CA ASP A 67 4.90 2.27 0.65
C ASP A 67 5.73 2.48 -0.64
N GLN A 68 5.16 2.16 -1.80
CA GLN A 68 5.81 2.39 -3.09
C GLN A 68 6.03 3.88 -3.38
N VAL A 69 5.05 4.74 -3.08
CA VAL A 69 5.17 6.19 -3.28
C VAL A 69 6.24 6.78 -2.36
N ILE A 70 6.23 6.44 -1.07
CA ILE A 70 7.24 6.94 -0.13
C ILE A 70 8.63 6.45 -0.52
N TYR A 71 8.78 5.19 -0.91
CA TYR A 71 10.04 4.66 -1.42
C TYR A 71 10.53 5.44 -2.65
N THR A 72 9.64 5.66 -3.62
CA THR A 72 9.98 6.36 -4.86
C THR A 72 10.38 7.81 -4.62
N VAL A 73 9.62 8.55 -3.81
CA VAL A 73 9.92 9.95 -3.48
C VAL A 73 11.25 10.04 -2.75
N THR A 74 11.47 9.21 -1.73
CA THR A 74 12.73 9.23 -0.96
C THR A 74 13.95 8.84 -1.81
N LYS A 75 13.82 7.86 -2.71
CA LYS A 75 14.89 7.47 -3.64
C LYS A 75 15.17 8.54 -4.71
N LYS A 76 14.14 9.03 -5.42
CA LYS A 76 14.27 10.08 -6.46
C LYS A 76 14.86 11.38 -5.89
N GLN A 77 14.53 11.71 -4.63
CA GLN A 77 14.98 12.94 -4.00
C GLN A 77 16.35 12.82 -3.34
N ASN A 78 16.80 11.64 -2.87
CA ASN A 78 18.20 11.47 -2.45
C ASN A 78 19.19 11.78 -3.58
N GLU A 79 18.77 11.65 -4.84
CA GLU A 79 19.57 12.03 -6.00
C GLU A 79 19.57 13.54 -6.29
N ASN A 80 18.65 14.33 -5.72
CA ASN A 80 18.45 15.73 -6.11
C ASN A 80 18.27 16.77 -4.98
N LEU A 81 17.90 16.42 -3.73
CA LEU A 81 17.71 17.35 -2.61
C LEU A 81 17.85 16.66 -1.23
N PHE A 82 18.20 17.46 -0.22
CA PHE A 82 18.50 17.15 1.19
C PHE A 82 17.43 16.40 2.02
N LEU A 83 16.91 15.25 1.57
CA LEU A 83 16.14 14.38 2.46
C LEU A 83 17.09 13.61 3.38
N ASN A 84 16.61 13.29 4.59
CA ASN A 84 17.32 12.40 5.48
C ASN A 84 17.46 11.01 4.82
N GLU A 85 18.70 10.55 4.61
CA GLU A 85 19.00 9.29 3.90
C GLU A 85 18.29 8.07 4.51
N ASN A 86 17.89 8.15 5.79
CA ASN A 86 17.21 7.08 6.53
C ASN A 86 15.70 7.28 6.66
N LEU A 87 15.09 8.28 6.00
CA LEU A 87 13.67 8.61 6.19
C LEU A 87 12.73 7.46 5.79
N TYR A 88 13.07 6.76 4.71
CA TYR A 88 12.32 5.58 4.29
C TYR A 88 12.44 4.43 5.30
N GLU A 89 13.64 4.18 5.84
CA GLU A 89 13.82 3.14 6.86
C GLU A 89 13.07 3.47 8.15
N GLN A 90 13.09 4.73 8.60
CA GLN A 90 12.28 5.18 9.74
C GLN A 90 10.78 5.02 9.47
N PHE A 91 10.32 5.34 8.26
CA PHE A 91 8.95 5.08 7.85
C PHE A 91 8.61 3.58 7.92
N ARG A 92 9.51 2.71 7.43
CA ARG A 92 9.31 1.25 7.42
C ARG A 92 9.31 0.61 8.80
N GLU A 93 10.14 1.10 9.71
CA GLU A 93 10.13 0.70 11.12
C GLU A 93 8.79 1.06 11.77
N LYS A 94 8.21 2.21 11.37
CA LYS A 94 6.96 2.72 11.90
C LYS A 94 5.72 2.07 11.30
N TYR A 95 5.75 1.85 10.00
CA TYR A 95 4.68 1.32 9.17
C TYR A 95 5.21 0.11 8.38
N PRO A 96 5.18 -1.10 8.98
CA PRO A 96 5.73 -2.30 8.37
C PRO A 96 4.76 -2.88 7.33
N PHE A 97 4.42 -2.09 6.32
CA PHE A 97 3.48 -2.47 5.26
C PHE A 97 4.00 -3.68 4.46
N PRO A 98 3.12 -4.58 4.01
CA PRO A 98 3.54 -5.72 3.22
C PRO A 98 4.10 -5.25 1.87
N LYS A 99 5.09 -5.99 1.35
CA LYS A 99 5.54 -5.82 -0.03
C LYS A 99 4.79 -6.80 -0.91
N VAL A 100 4.25 -6.31 -2.02
CA VAL A 100 3.60 -7.15 -3.02
C VAL A 100 4.30 -6.97 -4.37
N TYR A 101 4.62 -8.09 -5.00
CA TYR A 101 5.39 -8.21 -6.23
C TYR A 101 4.50 -8.69 -7.37
N SER A 102 4.79 -8.20 -8.56
CA SER A 102 4.09 -8.62 -9.77
C SER A 102 4.38 -10.09 -10.06
N HIS A 103 3.36 -10.84 -10.47
CA HIS A 103 3.56 -12.21 -10.95
C HIS A 103 4.20 -12.23 -12.34
N SER A 104 3.85 -11.23 -13.16
CA SER A 104 4.13 -11.19 -14.60
C SER A 104 5.37 -10.36 -14.97
N SER A 105 5.88 -9.55 -14.05
CA SER A 105 7.00 -8.65 -14.31
C SER A 105 7.99 -8.61 -13.14
N ALA A 106 9.23 -8.23 -13.44
CA ALA A 106 10.21 -7.98 -12.40
C ALA A 106 9.83 -6.69 -11.65
N GLY A 107 9.60 -6.80 -10.34
CA GLY A 107 9.35 -5.65 -9.45
C GLY A 107 8.03 -5.71 -8.68
N HIS A 108 7.66 -4.56 -8.11
CA HIS A 108 6.46 -4.42 -7.30
C HIS A 108 5.17 -4.46 -8.16
N THR A 109 4.09 -5.01 -7.58
CA THR A 109 2.78 -5.01 -8.24
C THR A 109 2.26 -3.58 -8.44
N ILE A 110 1.44 -3.38 -9.47
CA ILE A 110 0.65 -2.16 -9.59
C ILE A 110 -0.51 -2.25 -8.59
N PRO A 111 -0.69 -1.27 -7.67
CA PRO A 111 -1.60 -1.42 -6.54
C PRO A 111 -3.02 -1.86 -6.91
N TYR A 112 -3.60 -1.35 -8.01
CA TYR A 112 -4.97 -1.71 -8.40
C TYR A 112 -5.13 -3.20 -8.76
N VAL A 113 -4.06 -3.90 -9.12
CA VAL A 113 -4.11 -5.35 -9.41
C VAL A 113 -4.53 -6.13 -8.18
N ILE A 114 -4.19 -5.68 -6.97
CA ILE A 114 -4.62 -6.30 -5.70
C ILE A 114 -6.15 -6.34 -5.57
N LEU A 115 -6.84 -5.36 -6.16
CA LEU A 115 -8.30 -5.24 -6.05
C LEU A 115 -9.05 -6.34 -6.81
N GLY A 116 -8.35 -7.06 -7.71
CA GLY A 116 -8.88 -8.13 -8.54
C GLY A 116 -9.92 -7.60 -9.54
N ASN A 117 -9.62 -7.63 -10.84
CA ASN A 117 -10.63 -7.25 -11.84
C ASN A 117 -11.86 -8.16 -11.69
N ASP A 118 -13.04 -7.54 -11.51
CA ASP A 118 -14.34 -8.19 -11.41
C ASP A 118 -14.45 -9.27 -10.32
N CYS A 119 -13.65 -9.15 -9.27
CA CYS A 119 -13.78 -10.00 -8.09
C CYS A 119 -14.88 -9.48 -7.18
N ASP A 120 -15.67 -10.37 -6.58
CA ASP A 120 -16.73 -9.98 -5.64
C ASP A 120 -16.22 -9.11 -4.48
N TYR A 121 -14.94 -9.30 -4.11
CA TYR A 121 -14.29 -8.56 -3.03
C TYR A 121 -13.74 -7.19 -3.40
N THR A 122 -13.85 -6.74 -4.66
CA THR A 122 -13.40 -5.41 -5.03
C THR A 122 -14.12 -4.36 -4.16
N PRO A 123 -13.38 -3.54 -3.38
CA PRO A 123 -13.96 -2.46 -2.60
C PRO A 123 -14.65 -1.46 -3.52
N ASP A 124 -15.71 -0.83 -3.03
CA ASP A 124 -16.31 0.29 -3.75
C ASP A 124 -15.45 1.56 -3.56
N LEU A 125 -15.66 2.54 -4.45
CA LEU A 125 -14.92 3.81 -4.39
C LEU A 125 -15.09 4.54 -3.06
N PRO A 126 -16.29 4.61 -2.44
CA PRO A 126 -16.44 5.21 -1.12
C PRO A 126 -15.53 4.57 -0.06
N MET A 127 -15.44 3.24 -0.01
CA MET A 127 -14.53 2.56 0.93
C MET A 127 -13.06 2.88 0.63
N LEU A 128 -12.65 2.95 -0.64
CA LEU A 128 -11.28 3.33 -0.98
C LEU A 128 -10.97 4.77 -0.57
N ILE A 129 -11.92 5.70 -0.70
CA ILE A 129 -11.76 7.10 -0.29
C ILE A 129 -11.70 7.23 1.23
N GLU A 130 -12.55 6.50 1.96
CA GLU A 130 -12.51 6.44 3.43
C GLU A 130 -11.14 5.97 3.92
N PHE A 131 -10.64 4.86 3.37
CA PHE A 131 -9.32 4.33 3.69
C PHE A 131 -8.19 5.28 3.28
N LYS A 132 -8.31 6.01 2.18
CA LYS A 132 -7.34 7.07 1.83
C LYS A 132 -7.23 8.05 2.98
N ASN A 133 -8.36 8.60 3.42
CA ASN A 133 -8.39 9.64 4.44
C ASN A 133 -7.83 9.14 5.78
N GLU A 134 -8.11 7.90 6.14
CA GLU A 134 -7.56 7.27 7.35
C GLU A 134 -6.05 7.01 7.23
N TYR A 135 -5.61 6.32 6.16
CA TYR A 135 -4.24 5.81 6.04
C TYR A 135 -3.29 6.91 5.63
N TRP A 136 -3.59 7.57 4.51
CA TRP A 136 -2.76 8.66 4.04
C TRP A 136 -2.84 9.84 5.01
N GLY A 137 -4.01 10.17 5.56
CA GLY A 137 -4.14 11.28 6.52
C GLY A 137 -3.27 11.08 7.76
N GLU A 138 -3.19 9.86 8.30
CA GLU A 138 -2.29 9.60 9.42
C GLU A 138 -0.82 9.73 9.02
N ILE A 139 -0.42 9.11 7.90
CA ILE A 139 0.98 9.11 7.44
C ILE A 139 1.43 10.51 7.05
N GLU A 140 0.54 11.28 6.43
CA GLU A 140 0.74 12.71 6.18
C GLU A 140 1.04 13.42 7.49
N ASN A 141 0.16 13.33 8.49
CA ASN A 141 0.37 13.98 9.78
C ASN A 141 1.68 13.53 10.47
N TYR A 142 2.04 12.25 10.36
CA TYR A 142 3.32 11.75 10.85
C TYR A 142 4.51 12.47 10.23
N PHE A 143 4.55 12.61 8.91
CA PHE A 143 5.63 13.33 8.22
C PHE A 143 5.61 14.83 8.50
N LEU A 144 4.42 15.44 8.62
CA LEU A 144 4.28 16.84 8.98
C LEU A 144 4.82 17.14 10.39
N ASP A 145 4.57 16.25 11.35
CA ASP A 145 5.10 16.35 12.71
C ASP A 145 6.63 16.22 12.76
N LEU A 146 7.23 15.54 11.78
CA LEU A 146 8.69 15.48 11.59
C LEU A 146 9.27 16.69 10.84
N GLY A 147 8.43 17.55 10.28
CA GLY A 147 8.85 18.68 9.45
C GLY A 147 9.12 18.33 7.98
N GLU A 148 8.70 17.15 7.52
CA GLU A 148 8.96 16.60 6.18
C GLU A 148 7.91 17.04 5.14
N TRP A 149 7.63 18.35 5.08
CA TRP A 149 6.60 18.94 4.20
C TRP A 149 6.84 18.66 2.72
N ASN A 150 8.11 18.66 2.29
CA ASN A 150 8.48 18.39 0.90
C ASN A 150 8.14 16.95 0.51
N LEU A 151 8.40 15.98 1.40
CA LEU A 151 8.04 14.59 1.14
C LEU A 151 6.53 14.43 0.95
N VAL A 152 5.73 15.06 1.81
CA VAL A 152 4.26 15.04 1.69
C VAL A 152 3.81 15.62 0.35
N TYR A 153 4.34 16.78 -0.05
CA TYR A 153 4.02 17.41 -1.33
C TYR A 153 4.35 16.49 -2.51
N TYR A 154 5.57 15.95 -2.55
CA TYR A 154 6.00 15.08 -3.66
C TYR A 154 5.29 13.73 -3.66
N ALA A 155 4.93 13.18 -2.50
CA ALA A 155 4.12 11.96 -2.42
C ALA A 155 2.75 12.16 -3.06
N LYS A 156 2.07 13.28 -2.77
CA LYS A 156 0.79 13.62 -3.42
C LYS A 156 0.92 13.77 -4.93
N LEU A 157 2.00 14.37 -5.42
CA LEU A 157 2.28 14.42 -6.86
C LEU A 157 2.52 13.03 -7.45
N GLU A 158 3.30 12.20 -6.77
CA GLU A 158 3.59 10.84 -7.23
C GLU A 158 2.33 9.97 -7.27
N PHE A 159 1.41 10.10 -6.30
CA PHE A 159 0.10 9.44 -6.37
C PHE A 159 -0.68 9.82 -7.64
N LYS A 160 -0.71 11.11 -7.98
CA LYS A 160 -1.37 11.62 -9.20
C LYS A 160 -0.67 11.12 -10.47
N ASN A 161 0.66 11.10 -10.48
CA ASN A 161 1.43 10.58 -11.62
C ASN A 161 1.19 9.08 -11.80
N ASP A 162 1.20 8.30 -10.72
CA ASP A 162 0.96 6.85 -10.75
C ASP A 162 -0.37 6.49 -11.41
N LEU A 163 -1.42 7.28 -11.16
CA LEU A 163 -2.74 7.09 -11.78
C LEU A 163 -2.71 7.17 -13.31
N THR A 164 -1.83 8.00 -13.87
CA THR A 164 -1.72 8.20 -15.32
C THR A 164 -0.65 7.29 -15.94
N GLU A 165 0.49 7.14 -15.28
CA GLU A 165 1.66 6.46 -15.83
C GLU A 165 1.61 4.93 -15.70
N ARG A 166 0.99 4.40 -14.62
CA ARG A 166 0.95 2.95 -14.35
C ARG A 166 -0.32 2.27 -14.85
N GLY A 167 -1.11 2.95 -15.69
CA GLY A 167 -2.28 2.38 -16.33
C GLY A 167 -3.42 2.05 -15.37
N PHE A 168 -3.63 2.85 -14.32
CA PHE A 168 -4.80 2.69 -13.46
C PHE A 168 -6.08 2.85 -14.29
N PRO A 169 -7.09 1.97 -14.11
CA PRO A 169 -8.41 2.19 -14.67
C PRO A 169 -8.99 3.56 -14.29
N GLU A 170 -9.60 4.26 -15.25
CA GLU A 170 -10.14 5.63 -15.09
C GLU A 170 -11.03 5.79 -13.84
N LYS A 171 -11.80 4.75 -13.49
CA LYS A 171 -12.66 4.77 -12.30
C LYS A 171 -11.92 5.09 -10.99
N TYR A 172 -10.61 4.83 -10.92
CA TYR A 172 -9.80 5.10 -9.73
C TYR A 172 -9.12 6.47 -9.73
N HIS A 173 -9.24 7.27 -10.80
CA HIS A 173 -8.56 8.57 -10.89
C HIS A 173 -9.12 9.55 -9.84
N ILE A 174 -10.42 9.41 -9.52
CA ILE A 174 -11.10 10.12 -8.44
C ILE A 174 -10.46 9.93 -7.06
N LEU A 175 -9.61 8.91 -6.85
CA LEU A 175 -8.93 8.72 -5.58
C LEU A 175 -7.96 9.88 -5.28
N TRP A 176 -7.47 10.60 -6.29
CA TRP A 176 -6.57 11.74 -6.12
C TRP A 176 -6.91 12.97 -6.99
N ASP A 177 -8.09 12.99 -7.60
CA ASP A 177 -8.69 14.23 -8.11
C ASP A 177 -9.17 15.09 -6.93
N GLU A 178 -8.91 16.40 -7.00
CA GLU A 178 -9.25 17.39 -5.96
C GLU A 178 -10.72 17.80 -5.97
#